data_AF-A0A7W1I3G4-F1
#
_entry.id   AF-A0A7W1I3G4-F1
#
_cell.length_a   1.000
_cell.length_b   1.000
_cell.length_c   1.000
_cell.angle_alpha   90.00
_cell.angle_beta   90.00
_cell.angle_gamma   90.00
#
_symmetry.space_group_name_H-M   'P 1'
#
loop_
_entity.id
_entity.type
_entity.pdbx_description
1 polymer ?
#
loop_
_entity_poly.entity_id
_entity_poly.type
_entity_poly.pdbx_seq_one_letter_code
_entity_poly.pdbx_strand_id
1 'polypeptide(L)'
;MHPRHAASVLALLGCILLTPAVAAAQPAARPFGTLREQAAMQQEWLKKRLDTFLAPLMRKHGIDMWVIPMREYAEDPTFKALTAPETFAARRRTIYVFFDKCAAAGTAPATTCIERIALGGTSQGGVFQARRSTAKAAGDVGQGQQAELWGDEQWQALKAVIEERKPKVLGINRSTVFAFSDGLSSGELQGMSAALGDTWTSKFRDAEGLPLELIAARLPEEEAFFEKMTALV
;
A
#
# COMPACT_ATOMS: atom_id res chain seq x y z
N MET A 1 -52.76 -46.12 -76.07
CA MET A 1 -53.65 -45.17 -75.38
C MET A 1 -53.38 -45.26 -73.87
N HIS A 2 -53.31 -44.11 -73.19
CA HIS A 2 -53.07 -43.88 -71.73
C HIS A 2 -53.88 -44.75 -70.75
N PRO A 3 -53.65 -44.74 -69.40
CA PRO A 3 -52.76 -43.94 -68.52
C PRO A 3 -51.88 -44.80 -67.56
N ARG A 4 -50.75 -44.40 -66.96
CA ARG A 4 -50.42 -43.40 -65.91
C ARG A 4 -51.16 -43.55 -64.56
N HIS A 5 -50.55 -44.27 -63.61
CA HIS A 5 -50.78 -44.10 -62.17
C HIS A 5 -49.51 -43.57 -61.50
N ALA A 6 -49.59 -42.34 -60.99
CA ALA A 6 -48.55 -41.70 -60.19
C ALA A 6 -48.75 -42.08 -58.71
N ALA A 7 -47.75 -42.71 -58.10
CA ALA A 7 -47.70 -42.90 -56.66
C ALA A 7 -47.01 -41.69 -56.03
N SER A 8 -47.75 -40.87 -55.28
CA SER A 8 -47.20 -39.78 -54.48
C SER A 8 -46.46 -40.37 -53.27
N VAL A 9 -45.14 -40.30 -53.29
CA VAL A 9 -44.30 -40.55 -52.11
C VAL A 9 -44.21 -39.24 -51.33
N LEU A 10 -44.91 -39.17 -50.20
CA LEU A 10 -44.83 -38.04 -49.27
C LEU A 10 -43.54 -38.20 -48.44
N ALA A 11 -42.47 -37.52 -48.84
CA ALA A 11 -41.25 -37.45 -48.06
C ALA A 11 -41.43 -36.49 -46.87
N LEU A 12 -41.63 -37.03 -45.67
CA LEU A 12 -41.53 -36.26 -44.43
C LEU A 12 -40.05 -35.86 -44.22
N LEU A 13 -39.71 -34.61 -44.55
CA LEU A 13 -38.48 -33.99 -44.08
C LEU A 13 -38.60 -33.73 -42.57
N GLY A 14 -38.01 -34.62 -41.77
CA GLY A 14 -37.78 -34.35 -40.35
C GLY A 14 -36.65 -33.33 -40.20
N CYS A 15 -36.98 -32.07 -39.93
CA CYS A 15 -36.01 -31.06 -39.49
C CYS A 15 -35.43 -31.47 -38.13
N ILE A 16 -34.23 -32.04 -38.14
CA ILE A 16 -33.42 -32.22 -36.92
C ILE A 16 -32.97 -30.83 -36.49
N LEU A 17 -33.62 -30.28 -35.47
CA LEU A 17 -33.16 -29.08 -34.77
C LEU A 17 -31.88 -29.44 -34.00
N LEU A 18 -30.72 -29.16 -34.60
CA LEU A 18 -29.46 -29.11 -33.86
C LEU A 18 -29.51 -27.92 -32.90
N THR A 19 -29.89 -28.18 -31.65
CA THR A 19 -29.66 -27.22 -30.57
C THR A 19 -28.15 -27.12 -30.35
N PRO A 20 -27.52 -25.95 -30.52
CA PRO A 20 -26.11 -25.80 -30.20
C PRO A 20 -25.95 -26.04 -28.69
N ALA A 21 -25.19 -27.07 -28.33
CA ALA A 21 -24.78 -27.27 -26.95
C ALA A 21 -23.90 -26.07 -26.56
N VAL A 22 -24.46 -25.16 -25.78
CA VAL A 22 -23.69 -24.10 -25.15
C VAL A 22 -22.79 -24.79 -24.13
N ALA A 23 -21.51 -25.00 -24.49
CA ALA A 23 -20.53 -25.50 -23.55
C ALA A 23 -20.41 -24.48 -22.41
N ALA A 24 -20.97 -24.79 -21.25
CA ALA A 24 -20.74 -24.00 -20.06
C ALA A 24 -19.23 -24.07 -19.75
N ALA A 25 -18.54 -22.94 -19.88
CA ALA A 25 -17.15 -22.84 -19.47
C ALA A 25 -17.07 -23.26 -18.01
N GLN A 26 -16.31 -24.32 -17.71
CA GLN A 26 -16.04 -24.70 -16.33
C GLN A 26 -15.41 -23.48 -15.64
N PRO A 27 -15.92 -23.05 -14.47
CA PRO A 27 -15.31 -21.94 -13.77
C PRO A 27 -13.83 -22.28 -13.56
N ALA A 28 -12.95 -21.43 -14.08
CA ALA A 28 -11.52 -21.61 -13.93
C ALA A 28 -11.23 -21.82 -12.44
N ALA A 29 -10.49 -22.88 -12.11
CA ALA A 29 -10.12 -23.16 -10.72
C ALA A 29 -9.38 -21.95 -10.15
N ARG A 30 -9.91 -21.37 -9.06
CA ARG A 30 -9.32 -20.25 -8.32
C ARG A 30 -8.96 -20.74 -6.92
N PRO A 31 -7.87 -21.50 -6.74
CA PRO A 31 -7.52 -22.08 -5.45
C PRO A 31 -7.30 -21.04 -4.33
N PHE A 32 -7.10 -19.77 -4.70
CA PHE A 32 -6.93 -18.63 -3.80
C PHE A 32 -8.00 -17.54 -3.96
N GLY A 33 -9.17 -17.90 -4.51
CA GLY A 33 -10.26 -16.95 -4.72
C GLY A 33 -10.00 -15.91 -5.82
N THR A 34 -10.87 -14.91 -5.87
CA THR A 34 -10.83 -13.79 -6.80
C THR A 34 -9.83 -12.72 -6.37
N LEU A 35 -9.43 -11.83 -7.28
CA LEU A 35 -8.57 -10.68 -6.95
C LEU A 35 -9.17 -9.78 -5.86
N ARG A 36 -10.51 -9.67 -5.80
CA ARG A 36 -11.19 -8.88 -4.78
C ARG A 36 -11.08 -9.51 -3.40
N GLU A 37 -11.24 -10.84 -3.31
CA GLU A 37 -11.08 -11.58 -2.06
C GLU A 37 -9.61 -11.56 -1.59
N GLN A 38 -8.66 -11.70 -2.53
CA GLN A 38 -7.23 -11.59 -2.22
C GLN A 38 -6.87 -10.19 -1.71
N ALA A 39 -7.39 -9.13 -2.34
CA ALA A 39 -7.17 -7.76 -1.88
C ALA A 39 -7.77 -7.51 -0.48
N ALA A 40 -8.98 -8.01 -0.20
CA ALA A 40 -9.58 -7.90 1.13
C ALA A 40 -8.73 -8.59 2.20
N MET A 41 -8.30 -9.82 1.93
CA MET A 41 -7.42 -10.59 2.82
C MET A 41 -6.06 -9.89 3.05
N GLN A 42 -5.40 -9.43 1.98
CA GLN A 42 -4.13 -8.71 2.09
C GLN A 42 -4.27 -7.39 2.84
N GLN A 43 -5.40 -6.70 2.71
CA GLN A 43 -5.69 -5.47 3.46
C GLN A 43 -5.84 -5.74 4.97
N GLU A 44 -6.48 -6.85 5.36
CA GLU A 44 -6.54 -7.27 6.76
C GLU A 44 -5.15 -7.61 7.32
N TRP A 45 -4.34 -8.34 6.54
CA TRP A 45 -2.95 -8.64 6.90
C TRP A 45 -2.10 -7.39 7.04
N LEU A 46 -2.19 -6.44 6.11
CA LEU A 46 -1.50 -5.16 6.21
C LEU A 46 -1.80 -4.50 7.55
N LYS A 47 -3.09 -4.35 7.89
CA LYS A 47 -3.49 -3.75 9.17
C LYS A 47 -2.87 -4.50 10.35
N LYS A 48 -3.04 -5.83 10.39
CA LYS A 48 -2.58 -6.66 11.51
C LYS A 48 -1.05 -6.67 11.63
N ARG A 49 -0.31 -6.70 10.51
CA ARG A 49 1.16 -6.64 10.48
C ARG A 49 1.66 -5.31 11.03
N LEU A 50 1.08 -4.19 10.59
CA LEU A 50 1.45 -2.88 11.11
C LEU A 50 1.10 -2.73 12.61
N ASP A 51 -0.03 -3.27 13.06
CA ASP A 51 -0.45 -3.26 14.48
C ASP A 51 0.47 -4.11 15.37
N THR A 52 1.01 -5.20 14.83
CA THR A 52 1.82 -6.18 15.57
C THR A 52 3.28 -5.77 15.65
N PHE A 53 3.88 -5.34 14.54
CA PHE A 53 5.34 -5.27 14.43
C PHE A 53 5.91 -3.85 14.53
N LEU A 54 5.17 -2.79 14.16
CA LEU A 54 5.78 -1.45 14.11
C LEU A 54 6.29 -0.95 15.46
N ALA A 55 5.48 -1.02 16.53
CA ALA A 55 5.89 -0.56 17.85
C ALA A 55 7.13 -1.28 18.40
N PRO A 56 7.18 -2.63 18.46
CA PRO A 56 8.38 -3.32 18.94
C PRO A 56 9.59 -3.06 18.04
N LEU A 57 9.43 -2.98 16.71
CA LEU A 57 10.54 -2.71 15.79
C LEU A 57 11.11 -1.29 15.96
N MET A 58 10.25 -0.27 16.01
CA MET A 58 10.71 1.11 16.22
C MET A 58 11.47 1.26 17.53
N ARG A 59 10.98 0.64 18.62
CA ARG A 59 11.67 0.64 19.91
C ARG A 59 12.98 -0.14 19.88
N LYS A 60 13.00 -1.31 19.24
CA LYS A 60 14.22 -2.13 19.07
C LYS A 60 15.34 -1.33 18.41
N HIS A 61 15.00 -0.52 17.40
CA HIS A 61 15.95 0.29 16.65
C HIS A 61 16.14 1.71 17.22
N GLY A 62 15.50 2.04 18.34
CA GLY A 62 15.67 3.34 19.01
C GLY A 62 15.17 4.54 18.18
N ILE A 63 14.13 4.33 17.36
CA ILE A 63 13.56 5.36 16.48
C ILE A 63 12.25 5.86 17.07
N ASP A 64 12.21 7.13 17.47
CA ASP A 64 10.99 7.74 18.04
C ASP A 64 9.96 8.05 16.94
N MET A 65 10.44 8.62 15.84
CA MET A 65 9.64 8.93 14.66
C MET A 65 10.35 8.46 13.40
N TRP A 66 9.66 7.67 12.58
CA TRP A 66 10.18 7.16 11.32
C TRP A 66 9.54 7.88 10.15
N VAL A 67 10.35 8.48 9.28
CA VAL A 67 9.90 9.34 8.18
C VAL A 67 10.38 8.75 6.86
N ILE A 68 9.43 8.48 5.96
CA ILE A 68 9.69 7.83 4.66
C ILE A 68 9.10 8.69 3.55
N PRO A 69 9.83 9.70 3.06
CA PRO A 69 9.42 10.46 1.89
C PRO A 69 9.83 9.72 0.62
N MET A 70 8.95 9.73 -0.37
CA MET A 70 9.20 9.11 -1.66
C MET A 70 8.44 9.83 -2.77
N ARG A 71 8.80 9.52 -4.02
CA ARG A 71 8.12 10.05 -5.21
C ARG A 71 7.46 8.92 -5.99
N GLU A 72 6.42 9.28 -6.72
CA GLU A 72 5.74 8.41 -7.68
C GLU A 72 6.75 7.85 -8.68
N TYR A 73 6.74 6.53 -8.85
CA TYR A 73 7.69 5.74 -9.65
C TYR A 73 9.14 5.74 -9.15
N ALA A 74 9.38 6.28 -7.95
CA ALA A 74 10.65 6.25 -7.25
C ALA A 74 10.39 5.99 -5.76
N GLU A 75 9.59 4.95 -5.49
CA GLU A 75 9.18 4.56 -4.15
C GLU A 75 10.34 4.00 -3.33
N ASP A 76 10.26 4.22 -2.01
CA ASP A 76 11.12 3.52 -1.07
C ASP A 76 10.87 2.00 -1.14
N PRO A 77 11.90 1.13 -1.00
CA PRO A 77 11.72 -0.33 -1.02
C PRO A 77 10.69 -0.85 0.00
N THR A 78 10.45 -0.12 1.10
CA THR A 78 9.41 -0.43 2.09
C THR A 78 7.99 -0.20 1.61
N PHE A 79 7.78 0.52 0.51
CA PHE A 79 6.46 0.97 0.07
C PHE A 79 5.43 -0.16 0.02
N LYS A 80 5.75 -1.28 -0.64
CA LYS A 80 4.83 -2.44 -0.75
C LYS A 80 4.51 -3.09 0.59
N ALA A 81 5.39 -2.95 1.57
CA ALA A 81 5.16 -3.43 2.93
C ALA A 81 4.29 -2.46 3.74
N LEU A 82 4.00 -1.26 3.24
CA LEU A 82 3.27 -0.20 3.95
C LEU A 82 1.95 0.19 3.28
N THR A 83 1.72 -0.21 2.03
CA THR A 83 0.55 0.22 1.26
C THR A 83 -0.50 -0.86 1.07
N ALA A 84 -1.70 -0.40 0.71
CA ALA A 84 -2.86 -1.26 0.49
C ALA A 84 -2.65 -2.05 -0.81
N PRO A 85 -3.20 -3.27 -0.92
CA PRO A 85 -2.94 -4.15 -2.06
C PRO A 85 -3.43 -3.59 -3.39
N GLU A 86 -4.40 -2.68 -3.38
CA GLU A 86 -4.88 -1.95 -4.55
C GLU A 86 -4.02 -0.72 -4.92
N THR A 87 -3.01 -0.37 -4.13
CA THR A 87 -2.15 0.78 -4.38
C THR A 87 -1.02 0.41 -5.32
N PHE A 88 -1.09 0.94 -6.55
CA PHE A 88 -0.10 0.65 -7.57
C PHE A 88 1.23 1.41 -7.40
N ALA A 89 1.16 2.71 -7.10
CA ALA A 89 2.30 3.61 -6.98
C ALA A 89 2.04 4.67 -5.91
N ALA A 90 3.09 5.31 -5.42
CA ALA A 90 2.95 6.55 -4.64
C ALA A 90 2.31 7.63 -5.53
N ARG A 91 1.66 8.63 -4.93
CA ARG A 91 1.09 9.75 -5.69
C ARG A 91 1.97 10.97 -5.53
N ARG A 92 2.53 11.49 -6.63
CA ARG A 92 3.46 12.64 -6.65
C ARG A 92 4.60 12.50 -5.64
N ARG A 93 4.55 13.21 -4.51
CA ARG A 93 5.37 12.92 -3.33
C ARG A 93 4.43 12.37 -2.27
N THR A 94 4.83 11.30 -1.61
CA THR A 94 4.11 10.74 -0.47
C THR A 94 5.10 10.64 0.68
N ILE A 95 4.71 11.12 1.86
CA ILE A 95 5.52 11.00 3.07
C ILE A 95 4.73 10.19 4.08
N TYR A 96 5.22 9.00 4.41
CA TYR A 96 4.70 8.25 5.54
C TYR A 96 5.47 8.60 6.81
N VAL A 97 4.73 8.86 7.89
CA VAL A 97 5.30 9.17 9.20
C VAL A 97 4.71 8.22 10.23
N PHE A 98 5.59 7.60 11.01
CA PHE A 98 5.24 6.75 12.13
C PHE A 98 5.77 7.37 13.42
N PHE A 99 4.96 7.42 14.48
CA PHE A 99 5.39 7.93 15.79
C PHE A 99 4.86 7.05 16.91
N ASP A 100 5.75 6.57 17.78
CA ASP A 100 5.36 5.77 18.96
C ASP A 100 4.97 6.69 20.13
N LYS A 101 3.70 7.08 20.17
CA LYS A 101 3.16 7.93 21.25
C LYS A 101 3.19 7.26 22.61
N CYS A 102 3.22 5.92 22.67
CA CYS A 102 3.34 5.20 23.93
C CYS A 102 4.78 5.25 24.46
N ALA A 103 5.79 5.08 23.60
CA ALA A 103 7.19 5.23 24.00
C ALA A 103 7.46 6.67 24.48
N ALA A 104 6.92 7.68 23.77
CA ALA A 104 6.99 9.07 24.19
C ALA A 104 6.32 9.31 25.57
N ALA A 105 5.26 8.56 25.89
CA ALA A 105 4.58 8.58 27.19
C ALA A 105 5.19 7.63 28.23
N GLY A 106 6.25 6.89 27.91
CA GLY A 106 6.90 5.93 28.81
C GLY A 106 6.10 4.66 29.10
N THR A 107 5.16 4.27 28.22
CA THR A 107 4.29 3.10 28.41
C THR A 107 4.71 1.91 27.54
N ALA A 108 4.28 0.70 27.93
CA ALA A 108 4.55 -0.54 27.20
C ALA A 108 3.96 -0.53 25.76
N PRO A 109 4.52 -1.32 24.82
CA PRO A 109 3.98 -1.39 23.46
C PRO A 109 2.56 -1.96 23.45
N ALA A 110 1.71 -1.38 22.62
CA ALA A 110 0.34 -1.82 22.33
C ALA A 110 0.01 -1.54 20.87
N THR A 111 -1.04 -2.19 20.35
CA THR A 111 -1.45 -2.07 18.94
C THR A 111 -1.85 -0.65 18.53
N THR A 112 -2.25 0.19 19.48
CA THR A 112 -2.66 1.58 19.26
C THR A 112 -1.53 2.60 19.42
N CYS A 113 -0.30 2.14 19.69
CA CYS A 113 0.81 3.01 20.04
C CYS A 113 1.43 3.76 18.87
N ILE A 114 1.30 3.26 17.65
CA ILE A 114 1.88 3.94 16.48
C ILE A 114 0.83 4.83 15.84
N GLU A 115 1.09 6.14 15.85
CA GLU A 115 0.43 7.05 14.93
C GLU A 115 0.97 6.81 13.53
N ARG A 116 0.09 6.65 12.54
CA ARG A 116 0.43 6.42 11.13
C ARG A 116 -0.16 7.55 10.31
N ILE A 117 0.69 8.42 9.78
CA ILE A 117 0.28 9.62 9.07
C ILE A 117 0.75 9.52 7.62
N ALA A 118 -0.12 9.85 6.68
CA ALA A 118 0.21 9.97 5.27
C ALA A 118 0.07 11.43 4.81
N LEU A 119 1.15 12.01 4.29
CA LEU A 119 1.17 13.36 3.71
C LEU A 119 1.25 13.24 2.19
N GLY A 120 0.25 13.74 1.47
CA GLY A 120 0.14 13.62 -0.01
C GLY A 120 -0.33 12.27 -0.55
N GLY A 121 -0.56 11.29 0.32
CA GLY A 121 -1.10 9.97 -0.02
C GLY A 121 -2.56 9.77 0.39
N THR A 122 -3.04 8.53 0.29
CA THR A 122 -4.38 8.12 0.76
C THR A 122 -4.33 7.54 2.18
N SER A 123 -5.48 7.15 2.73
CA SER A 123 -5.52 6.42 4.00
C SER A 123 -5.05 4.97 3.89
N GLN A 124 -4.75 4.49 2.67
CA GLN A 124 -4.37 3.10 2.39
C GLN A 124 -5.39 2.10 2.96
N GLY A 125 -6.66 2.28 2.62
CA GLY A 125 -7.74 1.45 3.15
C GLY A 125 -7.93 1.59 4.67
N GLY A 126 -7.64 2.77 5.23
CA GLY A 126 -7.90 3.13 6.63
C GLY A 126 -6.77 2.86 7.61
N VAL A 127 -5.59 2.41 7.16
CA VAL A 127 -4.45 2.15 8.06
C VAL A 127 -3.61 3.41 8.34
N PHE A 128 -3.77 4.48 7.56
CA PHE A 128 -3.17 5.80 7.82
C PHE A 128 -4.22 6.88 8.02
N GLN A 129 -3.90 7.85 8.87
CA GLN A 129 -4.53 9.15 8.87
C GLN A 129 -3.93 10.00 7.73
N ALA A 130 -4.68 10.15 6.64
CA ALA A 130 -4.27 11.02 5.54
C ALA A 130 -4.47 12.50 5.92
N ARG A 131 -3.41 13.30 5.90
CA ARG A 131 -3.50 14.77 6.01
C ARG A 131 -3.54 15.38 4.60
N ARG A 132 -4.51 16.27 4.38
CA ARG A 132 -4.69 17.04 3.13
C ARG A 132 -4.43 18.52 3.37
N SER A 133 -4.22 19.29 2.30
CA SER A 133 -4.00 20.73 2.43
C SER A 133 -5.28 21.39 2.91
N THR A 134 -5.15 22.33 3.85
CA THR A 134 -6.24 23.23 4.25
C THR A 134 -6.33 24.45 3.33
N ALA A 135 -5.37 24.63 2.41
CA ALA A 135 -5.41 25.69 1.42
C ALA A 135 -6.45 25.39 0.32
N LYS A 136 -7.10 26.44 -0.20
CA LYS A 136 -7.89 26.32 -1.42
C LYS A 136 -6.95 25.90 -2.55
N ALA A 137 -7.38 24.93 -3.37
CA ALA A 137 -6.54 24.43 -4.44
C ALA A 137 -6.16 25.58 -5.40
N ALA A 138 -4.86 25.75 -5.62
CA ALA A 138 -4.37 26.64 -6.66
C ALA A 138 -4.49 25.92 -8.00
N GLY A 139 -5.64 26.05 -8.65
CA GLY A 139 -5.91 25.51 -9.98
C GLY A 139 -7.27 24.83 -10.11
N ASP A 140 -7.71 24.67 -11.35
CA ASP A 140 -8.97 24.02 -11.73
C ASP A 140 -8.87 22.49 -11.50
N VAL A 141 -8.78 22.09 -10.23
CA VAL A 141 -9.06 20.72 -9.81
C VAL A 141 -10.57 20.59 -9.81
N GLY A 142 -11.08 19.76 -10.72
CA GLY A 142 -12.51 19.54 -10.95
C GLY A 142 -13.35 19.49 -9.68
N GLN A 143 -14.57 20.01 -9.82
CA GLN A 143 -15.52 20.32 -8.74
C GLN A 143 -15.46 19.36 -7.54
N GLY A 144 -15.01 19.88 -6.39
CA GLY A 144 -15.35 19.34 -5.07
C GLY A 144 -14.24 18.70 -4.24
N GLN A 145 -12.97 18.70 -4.66
CA GLN A 145 -11.89 18.14 -3.84
C GLN A 145 -11.02 19.22 -3.20
N GLN A 146 -10.92 19.20 -1.87
CA GLN A 146 -9.91 19.94 -1.11
C GLN A 146 -8.52 19.66 -1.69
N ALA A 147 -7.65 20.68 -1.73
CA ALA A 147 -6.36 20.59 -2.40
C ALA A 147 -5.48 19.48 -1.79
N GLU A 148 -4.85 18.69 -2.64
CA GLU A 148 -3.71 17.86 -2.22
C GLU A 148 -2.56 18.78 -1.82
N LEU A 149 -1.76 18.37 -0.83
CA LEU A 149 -0.53 19.09 -0.47
C LEU A 149 0.43 19.01 -1.67
N TRP A 150 0.93 20.15 -2.15
CA TRP A 150 1.81 20.20 -3.31
C TRP A 150 3.16 20.84 -2.99
N GLY A 151 4.25 20.29 -3.55
CA GLY A 151 5.59 20.85 -3.45
C GLY A 151 6.04 21.06 -2.00
N ASP A 152 6.28 22.31 -1.63
CA ASP A 152 6.76 22.71 -0.30
C ASP A 152 5.72 22.52 0.80
N GLU A 153 4.42 22.50 0.48
CA GLU A 153 3.35 22.30 1.48
C GLU A 153 3.48 20.96 2.20
N GLN A 154 3.97 19.93 1.52
CA GLN A 154 4.18 18.61 2.10
C GLN A 154 5.31 18.62 3.12
N TRP A 155 6.39 19.37 2.84
CA TRP A 155 7.46 19.54 3.79
C TRP A 155 7.06 20.38 4.99
N GLN A 156 6.25 21.43 4.80
CA GLN A 156 5.70 22.20 5.91
C GLN A 156 4.75 21.37 6.78
N ALA A 157 3.93 20.50 6.16
CA ALA A 157 3.09 19.56 6.90
C ALA A 157 3.94 18.56 7.70
N LEU A 158 5.04 18.05 7.12
CA LEU A 158 5.98 17.19 7.85
C LEU A 158 6.60 17.93 9.04
N LYS A 159 7.06 19.17 8.83
CA LYS A 159 7.64 19.99 9.88
C LYS A 159 6.65 20.21 11.04
N ALA A 160 5.40 20.54 10.74
CA ALA A 160 4.35 20.67 11.75
C ALA A 160 4.14 19.37 12.53
N VAL A 161 4.09 18.21 11.85
CA VAL A 161 3.99 16.90 12.50
C VAL A 161 5.15 16.66 13.47
N ILE A 162 6.38 16.99 13.06
CA ILE A 162 7.58 16.86 13.88
C ILE A 162 7.53 17.82 15.08
N GLU A 163 7.16 19.08 14.88
CA GLU A 163 7.09 20.11 15.93
C GLU A 163 6.01 19.81 16.98
N GLU A 164 4.87 19.27 16.55
CA GLU A 164 3.79 18.80 17.44
C GLU A 164 4.26 17.68 18.38
N ARG A 165 5.15 16.79 17.90
CA ARG A 165 5.53 15.53 18.59
C ARG A 165 6.90 15.56 19.25
N LYS A 166 7.78 16.44 18.78
CA LYS A 166 9.14 16.69 19.30
C LYS A 166 9.96 15.41 19.52
N PRO A 167 10.12 14.55 18.50
CA PRO A 167 10.94 13.33 18.63
C PRO A 167 12.39 13.67 18.97
N LYS A 168 13.07 12.78 19.70
CA LYS A 168 14.51 12.88 19.96
C LYS A 168 15.31 12.26 18.80
N VAL A 169 14.77 11.22 18.18
CA VAL A 169 15.33 10.52 17.03
C VAL A 169 14.37 10.51 15.85
N LEU A 170 14.83 10.99 14.70
CA LEU A 170 14.15 10.93 13.41
C LEU A 170 14.81 9.86 12.53
N GLY A 171 14.16 8.71 12.39
CA GLY A 171 14.61 7.63 11.52
C GLY A 171 14.37 7.95 10.05
N ILE A 172 15.37 7.76 9.20
CA ILE A 172 15.31 7.91 7.75
C ILE A 172 15.87 6.67 7.03
N ASN A 173 15.32 6.33 5.87
CA ASN A 173 15.73 5.13 5.12
C ASN A 173 16.96 5.42 4.26
N ARG A 174 18.13 5.34 4.87
CA ARG A 174 19.43 5.30 4.19
C ARG A 174 20.21 4.10 4.70
N SER A 175 20.96 3.46 3.82
CA SER A 175 21.90 2.41 4.22
C SER A 175 22.94 2.20 3.13
N THR A 176 24.19 1.96 3.53
CA THR A 176 25.24 1.52 2.60
C THR A 176 25.32 -0.01 2.49
N VAL A 177 24.51 -0.72 3.27
CA VAL A 177 24.57 -2.19 3.41
C VAL A 177 23.28 -2.85 2.93
N PHE A 178 22.13 -2.35 3.37
CA PHE A 178 20.84 -2.95 3.08
C PHE A 178 20.09 -2.15 2.02
N ALA A 179 20.05 -2.67 0.79
CA ALA A 179 19.31 -2.04 -0.31
C ALA A 179 17.82 -1.82 0.02
N PHE A 180 17.22 -2.68 0.85
CA PHE A 180 15.84 -2.54 1.34
C PHE A 180 15.63 -1.39 2.32
N SER A 181 16.70 -0.79 2.81
CA SER A 181 16.70 0.34 3.75
C SER A 181 17.27 1.61 3.14
N ASP A 182 17.59 1.63 1.84
CA ASP A 182 18.23 2.75 1.14
C ASP A 182 17.31 3.41 0.10
N GLY A 183 16.05 3.66 0.48
CA GLY A 183 15.05 4.24 -0.42
C GLY A 183 15.02 5.76 -0.47
N LEU A 184 15.66 6.46 0.49
CA LEU A 184 15.66 7.91 0.53
C LEU A 184 16.55 8.50 -0.56
N SER A 185 15.94 8.85 -1.70
CA SER A 185 16.67 9.48 -2.79
C SER A 185 17.34 10.80 -2.39
N SER A 186 18.50 11.10 -3.00
CA SER A 186 19.29 12.29 -2.68
C SER A 186 18.50 13.61 -2.78
N GLY A 187 17.59 13.73 -3.76
CA GLY A 187 16.77 14.93 -3.93
C GLY A 187 15.72 15.09 -2.82
N GLU A 188 15.12 13.99 -2.38
CA GLU A 188 14.17 14.02 -1.25
C GLU A 188 14.90 14.33 0.06
N LEU A 189 16.10 13.77 0.28
CA LEU A 189 16.93 14.13 1.43
C LEU A 189 17.28 15.62 1.44
N GLN A 190 17.71 16.17 0.30
CA GLN A 190 18.05 17.58 0.18
C GLN A 190 16.85 18.49 0.46
N GLY A 191 15.71 18.22 -0.18
CA GLY A 191 14.48 19.00 0.00
C GLY A 191 13.93 18.93 1.43
N MET A 192 13.88 17.72 2.00
CA MET A 192 13.48 17.51 3.39
C MET A 192 14.41 18.25 4.35
N SER A 193 15.73 18.15 4.16
CA SER A 193 16.71 18.79 5.04
C SER A 193 16.59 20.31 5.01
N ALA A 194 16.45 20.90 3.82
CA ALA A 194 16.28 22.34 3.65
C ALA A 194 15.01 22.86 4.35
N ALA A 195 13.90 22.12 4.24
CA ALA A 195 12.63 22.54 4.86
C ALA A 195 12.62 22.37 6.39
N LEU A 196 13.22 21.30 6.89
CA LEU A 196 13.26 21.01 8.33
C LEU A 196 14.29 21.88 9.07
N GLY A 197 15.43 22.17 8.44
CA GLY A 197 16.53 22.93 9.04
C GLY A 197 17.32 22.18 10.12
N ASP A 198 18.45 22.76 10.53
CA ASP A 198 19.50 22.12 11.34
C ASP A 198 19.00 21.53 12.67
N THR A 199 18.03 22.20 13.31
CA THR A 199 17.43 21.74 14.57
C THR A 199 16.83 20.34 14.46
N TRP A 200 16.22 20.01 13.32
CA TRP A 200 15.57 18.72 13.11
C TRP A 200 16.48 17.76 12.36
N THR A 201 17.27 18.22 11.39
CA THR A 201 18.20 17.36 10.64
C THR A 201 19.31 16.80 11.52
N SER A 202 19.73 17.52 12.57
CA SER A 202 20.67 16.99 13.58
C SER A 202 20.17 15.77 14.35
N LYS A 203 18.86 15.47 14.27
CA LYS A 203 18.24 14.28 14.89
C LYS A 203 18.08 13.11 13.93
N PHE A 204 18.49 13.26 12.67
CA PHE A 204 18.43 12.17 11.69
C PHE A 204 19.31 11.01 12.12
N ARG A 205 18.74 9.82 12.01
CA ARG A 205 19.42 8.54 12.21
C ARG A 205 19.02 7.61 11.08
N ASP A 206 20.00 6.95 10.51
CA ASP A 206 19.77 5.93 9.50
C ASP A 206 19.00 4.77 10.15
N ALA A 207 17.87 4.39 9.56
CA ALA A 207 16.96 3.42 10.12
C ALA A 207 17.47 1.97 10.00
N GLU A 208 18.49 1.75 9.16
CA GLU A 208 19.26 0.51 8.97
C GLU A 208 18.41 -0.77 9.01
N GLY A 209 18.26 -1.43 10.15
CA GLY A 209 17.54 -2.70 10.27
C GLY A 209 16.01 -2.57 10.33
N LEU A 210 15.47 -1.41 10.69
CA LEU A 210 14.01 -1.22 10.83
C LEU A 210 13.25 -1.49 9.51
N PRO A 211 13.62 -0.89 8.36
CA PRO A 211 12.93 -1.09 7.09
C PRO A 211 12.98 -2.56 6.64
N LEU A 212 14.17 -3.16 6.72
CA LEU A 212 14.44 -4.55 6.37
C LEU A 212 13.57 -5.52 7.20
N GLU A 213 13.58 -5.37 8.52
CA GLU A 213 12.82 -6.26 9.41
C GLU A 213 11.31 -6.11 9.23
N LEU A 214 10.81 -4.91 8.92
CA LEU A 214 9.39 -4.72 8.61
C LEU A 214 8.99 -5.40 7.30
N ILE A 215 9.84 -5.32 6.27
CA ILE A 215 9.63 -6.03 5.00
C ILE A 215 9.66 -7.55 5.22
N ALA A 216 10.55 -8.04 6.07
CA ALA A 216 10.70 -9.45 6.37
C ALA A 216 9.59 -10.01 7.28
N ALA A 217 8.96 -9.18 8.10
CA ALA A 217 7.92 -9.60 9.04
C ALA A 217 6.72 -10.24 8.33
N ARG A 218 6.28 -11.40 8.80
CA ARG A 218 5.08 -12.10 8.34
C ARG A 218 4.23 -12.52 9.52
N LEU A 219 2.92 -12.50 9.32
CA LEU A 219 1.98 -13.12 10.24
C LEU A 219 1.92 -14.64 9.98
N PRO A 220 1.59 -15.46 10.99
CA PRO A 220 1.45 -16.91 10.81
C PRO A 220 0.45 -17.28 9.70
N GLU A 221 -0.64 -16.53 9.55
CA GLU A 221 -1.61 -16.76 8.48
C GLU A 221 -1.11 -16.36 7.09
N GLU A 222 -0.18 -15.40 6.98
CA GLU A 222 0.47 -15.06 5.72
C GLU A 222 1.39 -16.19 5.28
N GLU A 223 2.20 -16.72 6.20
CA GLU A 223 3.11 -17.85 5.95
C GLU A 223 2.33 -19.08 5.48
N ALA A 224 1.29 -19.48 6.21
CA ALA A 224 0.46 -20.62 5.85
C ALA A 224 -0.24 -20.46 4.49
N PHE A 225 -0.58 -19.24 4.09
CA PHE A 225 -1.14 -18.97 2.76
C PHE A 225 -0.05 -19.06 1.67
N PHE A 226 1.11 -18.45 1.88
CA PHE A 226 2.18 -18.46 0.90
C PHE A 226 2.79 -19.85 0.72
N GLU A 227 2.87 -20.68 1.76
CA GLU A 227 3.24 -22.10 1.65
C GLU A 227 2.35 -22.84 0.65
N LYS A 228 1.02 -22.70 0.80
CA LYS A 228 0.05 -23.29 -0.14
C LYS A 228 0.24 -22.75 -1.56
N MET A 229 0.52 -21.45 -1.70
CA MET A 229 0.76 -20.82 -2.99
C MET A 229 2.00 -21.38 -3.68
N THR A 230 3.10 -21.55 -2.95
CA THR A 230 4.35 -22.09 -3.49
C THR A 230 4.27 -23.58 -3.83
N ALA A 231 3.41 -24.35 -3.16
CA ALA A 231 3.20 -25.76 -3.45
C ALA A 231 2.49 -26.03 -4.80
N LEU A 232 2.06 -24.99 -5.53
CA LEU A 232 1.54 -25.13 -6.89
C LEU A 232 2.62 -25.22 -7.98
N VAL A 233 3.88 -24.90 -7.63
CA VAL A 233 5.04 -24.96 -8.53
C VAL A 233 5.79 -26.26 -8.27
#